data_AF-A0A1F1LNA9-F1
#
_entry.id   AF-A0A1F1LNA9-F1
#
_cell.length_a   1.000
_cell.length_b   1.000
_cell.length_c   1.000
_cell.angle_alpha   90.00
_cell.angle_beta   90.00
_cell.angle_gamma   90.00
#
_symmetry.space_group_name_H-M   'P 1'
#
loop_
_entity.id
_entity.type
_entity.pdbx_description
1 polymer ?
#
loop_
_entity_poly.entity_id
_entity_poly.type
_entity_poly.pdbx_seq_one_letter_code
_entity_poly.pdbx_strand_id
1 'polypeptide(L)'
;MSELVRRQVRMVAHTEFLPPDEVGWETDAEGGSALAEFAGRACYQSWDKPNPRTATNAGYLRHILEVGHLSVFEHASVTFYITGISRSCTHELIRHRHFSYSQLSQRFVPEHDSKVVPPPAIADDPELVEIFRRATDASRDAYAEMLARLEERFADVPNPMLRHKQARQAARSVLPNATETRIVVTGNYRSWRHFIGMRATEHADTEIRGLAIDVLRQLREAAPAVFSDFEIATLEDGSEIAVSPYVLEG
;
A
#
# COMPACT_ATOMS: atom_id res chain seq x y z
N MET A 1 -8.89 -24.86 -12.31
CA MET A 1 -7.62 -24.69 -11.59
C MET A 1 -7.43 -23.22 -11.26
N SER A 2 -6.96 -22.95 -10.04
CA SER A 2 -6.81 -21.61 -9.50
C SER A 2 -5.73 -20.85 -10.27
N GLU A 3 -6.09 -19.66 -10.74
CA GLU A 3 -5.15 -18.75 -11.39
C GLU A 3 -4.25 -18.10 -10.32
N LEU A 4 -2.93 -18.27 -10.47
CA LEU A 4 -1.94 -17.59 -9.63
C LEU A 4 -1.69 -16.19 -10.17
N VAL A 5 -1.68 -15.19 -9.28
CA VAL A 5 -1.35 -13.81 -9.66
C VAL A 5 -0.17 -13.28 -8.88
N ARG A 6 0.55 -12.36 -9.52
CA ARG A 6 1.64 -11.60 -8.93
C ARG A 6 1.17 -10.21 -8.57
N ARG A 7 1.78 -9.66 -7.52
CA ARG A 7 1.56 -8.29 -7.05
C ARG A 7 1.80 -7.30 -8.19
N GLN A 8 0.90 -6.34 -8.32
CA GLN A 8 1.08 -5.14 -9.15
C GLN A 8 0.75 -3.93 -8.29
N VAL A 9 1.66 -2.97 -8.26
CA VAL A 9 1.52 -1.71 -7.52
C VAL A 9 1.54 -0.59 -8.55
N ARG A 10 0.48 0.22 -8.60
CA ARG A 10 0.39 1.34 -9.53
C ARG A 10 0.04 2.62 -8.79
N MET A 11 0.90 3.63 -8.87
CA MET A 11 0.53 4.98 -8.46
C MET A 11 -0.61 5.51 -9.33
N VAL A 12 -1.68 5.99 -8.70
CA VAL A 12 -2.88 6.49 -9.38
C VAL A 12 -3.22 7.93 -9.02
N ALA A 13 -2.60 8.50 -7.98
CA ALA A 13 -2.70 9.91 -7.66
C ALA A 13 -1.47 10.38 -6.86
N HIS A 14 -1.11 11.65 -7.05
CA HIS A 14 -0.16 12.39 -6.23
C HIS A 14 -0.60 13.85 -6.09
N THR A 15 0.00 14.60 -5.17
CA THR A 15 -0.29 16.02 -4.99
C THR A 15 0.19 16.86 -6.18
N GLU A 16 -0.71 17.70 -6.70
CA GLU A 16 -0.40 18.90 -7.47
C GLU A 16 -0.40 20.10 -6.52
N PHE A 17 0.50 21.05 -6.76
CA PHE A 17 0.63 22.23 -5.91
C PHE A 17 0.69 23.50 -6.75
N LEU A 18 -0.13 24.48 -6.37
CA LEU A 18 -0.22 25.79 -6.97
C LEU A 18 0.15 26.82 -5.88
N PRO A 19 1.36 27.41 -5.92
CA PRO A 19 1.80 28.35 -4.91
C PRO A 19 0.97 29.66 -4.98
N PRO A 20 0.68 30.31 -3.84
CA PRO A 20 0.02 31.60 -3.82
C PRO A 20 0.96 32.73 -4.28
N ASP A 21 0.54 33.47 -5.31
CA ASP A 21 1.33 34.54 -5.95
C ASP A 21 1.76 35.63 -4.95
N GLU A 22 0.93 35.93 -3.95
CA GLU A 22 1.16 37.01 -2.98
C GLU A 22 2.35 36.76 -2.04
N VAL A 23 2.85 35.53 -1.94
CA VAL A 23 3.96 35.18 -1.05
C VAL A 23 5.31 35.56 -1.68
N GLY A 24 5.40 35.66 -3.01
CA GLY A 24 6.64 36.00 -3.72
C GLY A 24 7.77 34.98 -3.48
N TRP A 25 7.42 33.72 -3.25
CA TRP A 25 8.35 32.61 -3.04
C TRP A 25 8.26 31.62 -4.21
N GLU A 26 9.42 31.12 -4.64
CA GLU A 26 9.56 30.11 -5.68
C GLU A 26 10.53 29.01 -5.24
N THR A 27 10.45 27.83 -5.84
CA THR A 27 11.37 26.73 -5.56
C THR A 27 11.69 25.88 -6.79
N ASP A 28 12.74 25.06 -6.67
CA ASP A 28 13.28 24.19 -7.73
C ASP A 28 12.57 22.82 -7.79
N ALA A 29 11.33 22.75 -7.30
CA ALA A 29 10.52 21.53 -7.23
C ALA A 29 9.04 21.83 -7.49
N GLU A 30 8.28 20.79 -7.80
CA GLU A 30 6.84 20.85 -8.05
C GLU A 30 6.06 19.91 -7.10
N GLY A 31 4.73 19.97 -7.17
CA GLY A 31 3.83 19.02 -6.52
C GLY A 31 4.03 18.90 -5.01
N GLY A 32 3.97 17.68 -4.49
CA GLY A 32 4.02 17.42 -3.05
C GLY A 32 5.32 17.85 -2.35
N SER A 33 6.47 17.76 -3.02
CA SER A 33 7.75 18.20 -2.44
C SER A 33 7.81 19.73 -2.29
N ALA A 34 7.28 20.47 -3.27
CA ALA A 34 7.15 21.92 -3.18
C ALA A 34 6.16 22.35 -2.10
N LEU A 35 5.01 21.66 -2.00
CA LEU A 35 4.03 21.90 -0.95
C LEU A 35 4.61 21.68 0.46
N ALA A 36 5.43 20.63 0.65
CA ALA A 36 6.06 20.36 1.94
C ALA A 36 7.05 21.46 2.34
N GLU A 37 7.85 21.97 1.40
CA GLU A 37 8.75 23.11 1.66
C GLU A 37 7.95 24.37 1.95
N PHE A 38 6.92 24.67 1.15
CA PHE A 38 6.05 25.82 1.36
C PHE A 38 5.43 25.80 2.76
N ALA A 39 4.87 24.67 3.18
CA ALA A 39 4.29 24.49 4.51
C ALA A 39 5.33 24.68 5.63
N GLY A 40 6.54 24.14 5.46
CA GLY A 40 7.63 24.36 6.41
C GLY A 40 8.05 25.82 6.54
N ARG A 41 8.19 26.52 5.41
CA ARG A 41 8.54 27.96 5.39
C ARG A 41 7.42 28.82 5.97
N ALA A 42 6.16 28.45 5.76
CA ALA A 42 5.01 29.16 6.31
C ALA A 42 5.05 29.25 7.84
N CYS A 43 5.53 28.22 8.54
CA CYS A 43 5.67 28.23 10.00
C CYS A 43 6.60 29.33 10.52
N TYR A 44 7.56 29.77 9.70
CA TYR A 44 8.59 30.74 10.09
C TYR A 44 8.59 32.01 9.23
N GLN A 45 7.68 32.11 8.25
CA GLN A 45 7.66 33.16 7.23
C GLN A 45 9.04 33.33 6.54
N SER A 46 9.75 32.23 6.30
CA SER A 46 11.16 32.20 5.84
C SER A 46 11.30 32.03 4.32
N TRP A 47 10.71 32.98 3.60
CA TRP A 47 10.58 32.97 2.14
C TRP A 47 11.86 33.33 1.38
N ASP A 48 12.77 34.06 2.03
CA ASP A 48 13.97 34.71 1.46
C ASP A 48 15.20 33.80 1.25
N LYS A 49 15.12 32.52 1.66
CA LYS A 49 16.14 31.48 1.42
C LYS A 49 17.60 31.88 1.76
N PRO A 50 17.89 32.43 2.95
CA PRO A 50 19.20 33.03 3.25
C PRO A 50 20.32 32.00 3.47
N ASN A 51 19.99 30.76 3.83
CA ASN A 51 20.97 29.70 4.06
C ASN A 51 21.18 28.85 2.80
N PRO A 52 22.38 28.85 2.19
CA PRO A 52 22.65 28.08 0.97
C PRO A 52 22.39 26.57 1.11
N ARG A 53 22.51 25.99 2.32
CA ARG A 53 22.24 24.56 2.56
C ARG A 53 20.78 24.18 2.42
N THR A 54 19.86 25.13 2.62
CA THR A 54 18.39 24.92 2.61
C THR A 54 17.68 25.85 1.63
N ALA A 55 18.41 26.44 0.69
CA ALA A 55 17.87 27.30 -0.36
C ALA A 55 17.20 26.49 -1.49
N THR A 56 17.64 25.24 -1.71
CA THR A 56 17.00 24.28 -2.61
C THR A 56 15.97 23.43 -1.87
N ASN A 57 14.95 22.94 -2.58
CA ASN A 57 13.93 22.06 -2.03
C ASN A 57 14.54 20.80 -1.40
N ALA A 58 15.43 20.13 -2.12
CA ALA A 58 16.10 18.93 -1.61
C ALA A 58 16.92 19.21 -0.34
N GLY A 59 17.63 20.35 -0.29
CA GLY A 59 18.37 20.77 0.89
C GLY A 59 17.45 21.08 2.07
N TYR A 60 16.32 21.74 1.81
CA TYR A 60 15.33 22.09 2.82
C TYR A 60 14.62 20.85 3.39
N LEU A 61 14.13 19.93 2.55
CA LEU A 61 13.43 18.73 3.01
C LEU A 61 14.38 17.75 3.72
N ARG A 62 15.65 17.66 3.31
CA ARG A 62 16.67 16.94 4.08
C ARG A 62 16.84 17.53 5.48
N HIS A 63 16.91 18.86 5.58
CA HIS A 63 16.98 19.52 6.89
C HIS A 63 15.76 19.22 7.76
N ILE A 64 14.55 19.22 7.18
CA ILE A 64 13.31 18.82 7.88
C ILE A 64 13.40 17.40 8.45
N LEU A 65 13.97 16.45 7.69
CA LEU A 65 14.20 15.08 8.17
C LEU A 65 15.21 15.05 9.33
N GLU A 66 16.34 15.76 9.20
CA GLU A 66 17.40 15.84 10.22
C GLU A 66 16.89 16.38 11.56
N VAL A 67 15.99 17.39 11.55
CA VAL A 67 15.44 18.01 12.77
C VAL A 67 14.12 17.39 13.24
N GLY A 68 13.59 16.40 12.50
CA GLY A 68 12.40 15.66 12.90
C GLY A 68 11.08 16.43 12.79
N HIS A 69 11.00 17.49 11.98
CA HIS A 69 9.76 18.26 11.75
C HIS A 69 8.81 17.55 10.76
N LEU A 70 8.52 16.27 11.02
CA LEU A 70 7.87 15.38 10.05
C LEU A 70 6.40 15.72 9.76
N SER A 71 5.75 16.58 10.55
CA SER A 71 4.36 16.99 10.31
C SER A 71 4.20 17.74 8.99
N VAL A 72 5.22 18.43 8.49
CA VAL A 72 5.15 19.12 7.20
C VAL A 72 4.97 18.14 6.03
N PHE A 73 5.39 16.88 6.20
CA PHE A 73 5.18 15.82 5.21
C PHE A 73 3.74 15.27 5.21
N GLU A 74 2.87 15.73 6.11
CA GLU A 74 1.46 15.31 6.13
C GLU A 74 0.60 16.03 5.08
N HIS A 75 1.08 17.16 4.52
CA HIS A 75 0.34 17.97 3.55
C HIS A 75 0.28 17.35 2.15
N ALA A 76 1.27 16.54 1.79
CA ALA A 76 1.35 15.91 0.48
C ALA A 76 1.00 14.42 0.56
N SER A 77 0.24 13.92 -0.41
CA SER A 77 -0.30 12.56 -0.44
C SER A 77 -0.07 11.84 -1.76
N VAL A 78 -0.01 10.52 -1.68
CA VAL A 78 0.07 9.59 -2.82
C VAL A 78 -0.95 8.47 -2.62
N THR A 79 -1.55 8.04 -3.73
CA THR A 79 -2.49 6.91 -3.78
C THR A 79 -1.98 5.82 -4.71
N PHE A 80 -2.05 4.58 -4.24
CA PHE A 80 -1.79 3.39 -5.05
C PHE A 80 -3.05 2.57 -5.25
N TYR A 81 -3.20 2.01 -6.45
CA TYR A 81 -4.06 0.85 -6.68
C TYR A 81 -3.19 -0.40 -6.71
N ILE A 82 -3.51 -1.34 -5.82
CA ILE A 82 -2.70 -2.54 -5.58
C ILE A 82 -3.56 -3.76 -5.89
N THR A 83 -3.04 -4.65 -6.73
CA THR A 83 -3.67 -5.93 -7.09
C THR A 83 -2.68 -7.07 -6.91
N GLY A 84 -3.15 -8.33 -6.96
CA GLY A 84 -2.26 -9.47 -6.76
C GLY A 84 -1.65 -9.54 -5.35
N ILE A 85 -2.38 -9.08 -4.33
CA ILE A 85 -2.02 -9.22 -2.92
C ILE A 85 -3.05 -10.09 -2.20
N SER A 86 -2.62 -10.82 -1.17
CA SER A 86 -3.44 -11.77 -0.44
C SER A 86 -4.36 -11.07 0.58
N ARG A 87 -5.40 -11.80 1.04
CA ARG A 87 -6.23 -11.35 2.15
C ARG A 87 -5.41 -11.21 3.44
N SER A 88 -4.50 -12.13 3.73
CA SER A 88 -3.60 -12.02 4.89
C SER A 88 -2.73 -10.77 4.83
N CYS A 89 -2.12 -10.45 3.69
CA CYS A 89 -1.34 -9.23 3.51
C CYS A 89 -2.19 -7.98 3.77
N THR A 90 -3.43 -7.93 3.26
CA THR A 90 -4.29 -6.77 3.57
C THR A 90 -4.68 -6.69 5.04
N HIS A 91 -4.80 -7.82 5.74
CA HIS A 91 -5.14 -7.83 7.16
C HIS A 91 -4.03 -7.22 8.03
N GLU A 92 -2.77 -7.31 7.59
CA GLU A 92 -1.65 -6.57 8.17
C GLU A 92 -1.60 -5.11 7.71
N LEU A 93 -1.79 -4.87 6.41
CA LEU A 93 -1.72 -3.54 5.80
C LEU A 93 -2.71 -2.57 6.45
N ILE A 94 -3.96 -3.00 6.69
CA ILE A 94 -5.02 -2.14 7.26
C ILE A 94 -4.83 -1.83 8.75
N ARG A 95 -3.79 -2.37 9.39
CA ARG A 95 -3.40 -1.98 10.76
C ARG A 95 -2.74 -0.61 10.82
N HIS A 96 -2.29 -0.09 9.68
CA HIS A 96 -1.72 1.25 9.52
C HIS A 96 -2.83 2.31 9.43
N ARG A 97 -3.28 2.79 10.59
CA ARG A 97 -4.49 3.60 10.74
C ARG A 97 -4.46 4.99 10.10
N HIS A 98 -3.30 5.48 9.66
CA HIS A 98 -3.14 6.77 9.00
C HIS A 98 -3.16 6.68 7.47
N PHE A 99 -3.68 5.57 6.94
CA PHE A 99 -4.08 5.46 5.53
C PHE A 99 -5.60 5.44 5.39
N SER A 100 -6.05 5.81 4.19
CA SER A 100 -7.42 5.57 3.73
C SER A 100 -7.44 4.37 2.79
N TYR A 101 -8.48 3.55 2.90
CA TYR A 101 -8.58 2.29 2.15
C TYR A 101 -9.91 2.17 1.41
N SER A 102 -9.87 1.61 0.20
CA SER A 102 -11.05 1.09 -0.49
C SER A 102 -10.71 -0.27 -1.09
N GLN A 103 -11.33 -1.34 -0.56
CA GLN A 103 -10.94 -2.72 -0.85
C GLN A 103 -12.06 -3.50 -1.54
N LEU A 104 -11.67 -4.40 -2.44
CA LEU A 104 -12.53 -5.41 -3.04
C LEU A 104 -13.33 -6.16 -1.96
N SER A 105 -14.65 -6.18 -2.07
CA SER A 105 -15.51 -6.76 -1.05
C SER A 105 -16.03 -8.14 -1.46
N GLN A 106 -15.59 -9.17 -0.75
CA GLN A 106 -16.10 -10.55 -0.87
C GLN A 106 -17.58 -10.71 -0.49
N ARG A 107 -18.22 -9.67 0.06
CA ARG A 107 -19.68 -9.68 0.31
C ARG A 107 -20.49 -9.33 -0.93
N PHE A 108 -19.85 -8.68 -1.90
CA PHE A 108 -20.51 -8.12 -3.08
C PHE A 108 -19.95 -8.67 -4.38
N VAL A 109 -18.64 -8.87 -4.50
CA VAL A 109 -18.03 -9.40 -5.73
C VAL A 109 -18.11 -10.93 -5.71
N PRO A 110 -18.55 -11.58 -6.79
CA PRO A 110 -18.49 -13.04 -6.91
C PRO A 110 -17.04 -13.54 -6.91
N GLU A 111 -16.77 -14.59 -6.16
CA GLU A 111 -15.41 -15.15 -5.99
C GLU A 111 -15.27 -16.55 -6.60
N HIS A 112 -16.21 -16.96 -7.47
CA HIS A 112 -16.11 -18.25 -8.17
C HIS A 112 -14.82 -18.33 -9.01
N ASP A 113 -14.39 -17.21 -9.59
CA ASP A 113 -13.14 -17.06 -10.34
C ASP A 113 -12.04 -16.34 -9.53
N SER A 114 -12.12 -16.36 -8.19
CA SER A 114 -11.14 -15.67 -7.34
C SER A 114 -9.73 -16.15 -7.64
N LYS A 115 -8.79 -15.25 -7.90
CA LYS A 115 -7.38 -15.61 -8.11
C LYS A 115 -6.72 -15.84 -6.76
N VAL A 116 -5.53 -16.42 -6.75
CA VAL A 116 -4.78 -16.66 -5.51
C VAL A 116 -3.35 -16.15 -5.63
N VAL A 117 -2.81 -15.72 -4.49
CA VAL A 117 -1.46 -15.18 -4.36
C VAL A 117 -0.60 -16.22 -3.64
N PRO A 118 0.30 -16.92 -4.34
CA PRO A 118 1.23 -17.82 -3.68
C PRO A 118 2.23 -16.99 -2.85
N PRO A 119 2.49 -17.37 -1.59
CA PRO A 119 3.61 -16.80 -0.82
C PRO A 119 4.93 -16.95 -1.58
N PRO A 120 5.89 -16.01 -1.44
CA PRO A 120 7.18 -16.09 -2.15
C PRO A 120 7.89 -17.44 -1.98
N ALA A 121 7.94 -17.97 -0.75
CA ALA A 121 8.56 -19.27 -0.44
C ALA A 121 7.87 -20.49 -1.10
N ILE A 122 6.62 -20.34 -1.56
CA ILE A 122 5.89 -21.37 -2.30
C ILE A 122 6.06 -21.16 -3.80
N ALA A 123 6.10 -19.91 -4.28
CA ALA A 123 6.02 -19.56 -5.69
C ALA A 123 7.16 -20.13 -6.56
N ASP A 124 8.33 -20.38 -5.97
CA ASP A 124 9.53 -20.88 -6.66
C ASP A 124 9.71 -22.40 -6.61
N ASP A 125 8.81 -23.12 -5.91
CA ASP A 125 8.84 -24.58 -5.80
C ASP A 125 7.61 -25.20 -6.51
N PRO A 126 7.79 -25.89 -7.65
CA PRO A 126 6.68 -26.49 -8.40
C PRO A 126 5.85 -27.51 -7.61
N GLU A 127 6.45 -28.24 -6.68
CA GLU A 127 5.73 -29.25 -5.86
C GLU A 127 4.87 -28.56 -4.80
N LEU A 128 5.40 -27.51 -4.15
CA LEU A 128 4.63 -26.70 -3.21
C LEU A 128 3.50 -25.93 -3.91
N VAL A 129 3.76 -25.39 -5.12
CA VAL A 129 2.72 -24.75 -5.95
C VAL A 129 1.59 -25.71 -6.25
N GLU A 130 1.88 -26.98 -6.56
CA GLU A 130 0.85 -27.97 -6.85
C GLU A 130 0.01 -28.31 -5.61
N ILE A 131 0.64 -28.48 -4.44
CA ILE A 131 -0.08 -28.66 -3.16
C ILE A 131 -1.00 -27.46 -2.89
N PHE A 132 -0.48 -26.25 -3.06
CA PHE A 132 -1.21 -25.00 -2.86
C PHE A 132 -2.40 -24.86 -3.82
N ARG A 133 -2.22 -25.21 -5.11
CA ARG A 133 -3.29 -25.20 -6.11
C ARG A 133 -4.42 -26.17 -5.76
N ARG A 134 -4.09 -27.40 -5.37
CA ARG A 134 -5.11 -28.37 -4.95
C ARG A 134 -5.95 -27.87 -3.77
N ALA A 135 -5.30 -27.28 -2.76
CA ALA A 135 -5.99 -26.75 -1.59
C ALA A 135 -6.90 -25.55 -1.92
N THR A 136 -6.42 -24.64 -2.77
CA THR A 136 -7.17 -23.45 -3.19
C THR A 136 -8.33 -23.81 -4.13
N ASP A 137 -8.16 -24.80 -5.00
CA ASP A 137 -9.23 -25.36 -5.84
C ASP A 137 -10.32 -26.02 -5.01
N ALA A 138 -9.96 -26.89 -4.06
CA ALA A 138 -10.93 -27.51 -3.17
C ALA A 138 -11.74 -26.48 -2.37
N SER A 139 -11.09 -25.39 -1.93
CA SER A 139 -11.75 -24.28 -1.22
C SER A 139 -12.74 -23.52 -2.11
N ARG A 140 -12.40 -23.32 -3.40
CA ARG A 140 -13.27 -22.68 -4.40
C ARG A 140 -14.47 -23.55 -4.72
N ASP A 141 -14.28 -24.85 -4.89
CA ASP A 141 -15.37 -25.80 -5.16
C ASP A 141 -16.36 -25.82 -3.98
N ALA A 142 -15.84 -25.89 -2.75
CA ALA A 142 -16.65 -25.78 -1.53
C ALA A 142 -17.39 -24.44 -1.46
N TYR A 143 -16.74 -23.32 -1.81
CA TYR A 143 -17.38 -22.00 -1.88
C TYR A 143 -18.56 -21.99 -2.86
N ALA A 144 -18.38 -22.53 -4.06
CA ALA A 144 -19.42 -22.57 -5.09
C ALA A 144 -20.61 -23.43 -4.65
N GLU A 145 -20.35 -24.61 -4.07
CA GLU A 145 -21.41 -25.48 -3.54
C GLU A 145 -22.18 -24.79 -2.40
N MET A 146 -21.48 -24.21 -1.44
CA MET A 146 -22.10 -23.47 -0.33
C MET A 146 -22.92 -22.29 -0.84
N LEU A 147 -22.39 -21.53 -1.80
CA LEU A 147 -23.07 -20.36 -2.36
C LEU A 147 -24.40 -20.76 -3.00
N ALA A 148 -24.42 -21.80 -3.84
CA ALA A 148 -25.63 -22.28 -4.49
C ALA A 148 -26.72 -22.67 -3.48
N ARG A 149 -26.35 -23.44 -2.45
CA ARG A 149 -27.28 -23.85 -1.36
C ARG A 149 -27.77 -22.65 -0.54
N LEU A 150 -26.90 -21.66 -0.30
CA LEU A 150 -27.26 -20.45 0.44
C LEU A 150 -28.17 -19.53 -0.39
N GLU A 151 -27.98 -19.45 -1.70
CA GLU A 151 -28.87 -18.68 -2.59
C GLU A 151 -30.28 -19.29 -2.64
N GLU A 152 -30.40 -20.62 -2.65
CA GLU A 152 -31.68 -21.32 -2.47
C GLU A 152 -32.30 -21.02 -1.11
N ARG A 153 -31.50 -21.12 -0.03
CA ARG A 153 -31.95 -20.85 1.34
C ARG A 153 -32.48 -19.42 1.53
N PHE A 154 -31.90 -18.45 0.84
CA PHE A 154 -32.29 -17.04 0.95
C PHE A 154 -33.20 -16.58 -0.19
N ALA A 155 -33.77 -17.48 -1.01
CA ALA A 155 -34.58 -17.14 -2.18
C ALA A 155 -35.74 -16.17 -1.88
N ASP A 156 -36.36 -16.31 -0.69
CA ASP A 156 -37.51 -15.51 -0.25
C ASP A 156 -37.13 -14.10 0.24
N VAL A 157 -35.84 -13.76 0.33
CA VAL A 157 -35.40 -12.41 0.73
C VAL A 157 -35.82 -11.41 -0.37
N PRO A 158 -36.74 -10.46 -0.10
CA PRO A 158 -37.32 -9.62 -1.16
C PRO A 158 -36.29 -8.73 -1.85
N ASN A 159 -35.30 -8.24 -1.09
CA ASN A 159 -34.24 -7.39 -1.60
C ASN A 159 -33.13 -8.24 -2.24
N PRO A 160 -32.92 -8.18 -3.57
CA PRO A 160 -31.92 -9.02 -4.25
C PRO A 160 -30.49 -8.72 -3.80
N MET A 161 -30.18 -7.46 -3.49
CA MET A 161 -28.85 -7.08 -3.01
C MET A 161 -28.55 -7.70 -1.64
N LEU A 162 -29.51 -7.64 -0.72
CA LEU A 162 -29.36 -8.28 0.60
C LEU A 162 -29.29 -9.80 0.49
N ARG A 163 -30.08 -10.40 -0.41
CA ARG A 163 -30.06 -11.84 -0.69
C ARG A 163 -28.68 -12.33 -1.10
N HIS A 164 -28.10 -11.76 -2.16
CA HIS A 164 -26.75 -12.14 -2.61
C HIS A 164 -25.69 -11.85 -1.55
N LYS A 165 -25.82 -10.74 -0.83
CA LYS A 165 -24.88 -10.36 0.24
C LYS A 165 -24.90 -11.36 1.40
N GLN A 166 -26.07 -11.84 1.82
CA GLN A 166 -26.21 -12.85 2.88
C GLN A 166 -25.61 -14.19 2.47
N ALA A 167 -25.86 -14.64 1.24
CA ALA A 167 -25.28 -15.88 0.73
C ALA A 167 -23.75 -15.78 0.61
N ARG A 168 -23.24 -14.75 -0.08
CA ARG A 168 -21.79 -14.56 -0.33
C ARG A 168 -21.00 -14.37 0.96
N GLN A 169 -21.52 -13.60 1.92
CA GLN A 169 -20.77 -13.31 3.14
C GLN A 169 -20.59 -14.54 4.05
N ALA A 170 -21.49 -15.53 3.94
CA ALA A 170 -21.39 -16.81 4.62
C ALA A 170 -20.54 -17.79 3.80
N ALA A 171 -20.80 -17.96 2.50
CA ALA A 171 -20.04 -18.88 1.63
C ALA A 171 -18.52 -18.62 1.66
N ARG A 172 -18.11 -17.34 1.71
CA ARG A 172 -16.68 -16.96 1.74
C ARG A 172 -15.91 -17.46 2.97
N SER A 173 -16.56 -18.05 3.98
CA SER A 173 -15.89 -18.56 5.17
C SER A 173 -14.86 -19.66 4.87
N VAL A 174 -14.97 -20.30 3.71
CA VAL A 174 -14.01 -21.33 3.26
C VAL A 174 -12.92 -20.79 2.33
N LEU A 175 -12.98 -19.51 1.94
CA LEU A 175 -11.93 -18.93 1.09
C LEU A 175 -10.63 -18.78 1.88
N PRO A 176 -9.47 -19.18 1.31
CA PRO A 176 -8.20 -19.15 2.01
C PRO A 176 -7.64 -17.74 2.16
N ASN A 177 -6.71 -17.55 3.10
CA ASN A 177 -5.95 -16.29 3.25
C ASN A 177 -5.26 -15.84 1.96
N ALA A 178 -4.90 -16.79 1.09
CA ALA A 178 -4.23 -16.53 -0.17
C ALA A 178 -5.15 -15.99 -1.28
N THR A 179 -6.47 -15.91 -1.07
CA THR A 179 -7.38 -15.30 -2.05
C THR A 179 -6.93 -13.88 -2.40
N GLU A 180 -6.82 -13.59 -3.70
CA GLU A 180 -6.48 -12.26 -4.20
C GLU A 180 -7.47 -11.24 -3.66
N THR A 181 -6.97 -10.08 -3.28
CA THR A 181 -7.75 -8.88 -3.10
C THR A 181 -7.10 -7.72 -3.83
N ARG A 182 -7.91 -6.69 -4.09
CA ARG A 182 -7.48 -5.44 -4.71
C ARG A 182 -7.84 -4.30 -3.77
N ILE A 183 -6.96 -3.31 -3.66
CA ILE A 183 -7.12 -2.24 -2.69
C ILE A 183 -6.56 -0.93 -3.23
N VAL A 184 -7.31 0.16 -3.03
CA VAL A 184 -6.82 1.53 -3.15
C VAL A 184 -6.32 1.95 -1.77
N VAL A 185 -5.10 2.46 -1.71
CA VAL A 185 -4.47 2.93 -0.47
C VAL A 185 -3.98 4.35 -0.68
N THR A 186 -4.46 5.27 0.16
CA THR A 186 -4.06 6.68 0.13
C THR A 186 -3.39 7.05 1.44
N GLY A 187 -2.25 7.72 1.35
CA GLY A 187 -1.51 8.21 2.51
C GLY A 187 -0.73 9.47 2.23
N ASN A 188 -0.51 10.25 3.29
CA ASN A 188 0.46 11.34 3.24
C ASN A 188 1.89 10.81 3.33
N TYR A 189 2.88 11.63 2.98
CA TYR A 189 4.28 11.19 2.96
C TYR A 189 4.76 10.69 4.34
N ARG A 190 4.33 11.32 5.44
CA ARG A 190 4.67 10.83 6.80
C ARG A 190 4.15 9.41 7.05
N SER A 191 2.92 9.13 6.64
CA SER A 191 2.29 7.81 6.78
C SER A 191 2.97 6.76 5.92
N TRP A 192 3.36 7.13 4.69
CA TRP A 192 4.15 6.25 3.82
C TRP A 192 5.53 5.96 4.40
N ARG A 193 6.24 6.96 4.93
CA ARG A 193 7.53 6.76 5.60
C ARG A 193 7.41 5.79 6.77
N HIS A 194 6.39 5.95 7.62
CA HIS A 194 6.13 5.03 8.73
C HIS A 194 5.84 3.60 8.24
N PHE A 195 4.99 3.44 7.22
CA PHE A 195 4.71 2.13 6.63
C PHE A 195 5.96 1.44 6.13
N ILE A 196 6.81 2.15 5.39
CA ILE A 196 8.07 1.60 4.85
C ILE A 196 8.98 1.23 6.01
N GLY A 197 9.17 2.12 6.99
CA GLY A 197 10.00 1.83 8.17
C GLY A 197 9.56 0.61 8.96
N MET A 198 8.25 0.36 9.06
CA MET A 198 7.71 -0.79 9.79
C MET A 198 7.65 -2.09 8.96
N ARG A 199 7.60 -2.00 7.63
CA ARG A 199 7.25 -3.14 6.76
C ARG A 199 8.33 -3.54 5.78
N ALA A 200 9.24 -2.65 5.42
CA ALA A 200 10.41 -2.99 4.61
C ALA A 200 11.56 -3.54 5.49
N THR A 201 11.25 -4.33 6.54
CA THR A 201 12.23 -4.83 7.51
C THR A 201 12.31 -6.34 7.48
N GLU A 202 13.41 -6.91 7.96
CA GLU A 202 13.59 -8.37 8.04
C GLU A 202 12.54 -9.05 8.94
N HIS A 203 11.96 -8.32 9.90
CA HIS A 203 10.96 -8.79 10.84
C HIS A 203 9.54 -8.89 10.23
N ALA A 204 9.29 -8.21 9.12
CA ALA A 204 7.99 -8.23 8.46
C ALA A 204 7.80 -9.48 7.59
N ASP A 205 6.55 -9.91 7.43
CA ASP A 205 6.20 -10.97 6.48
C ASP A 205 6.68 -10.60 5.06
N THR A 206 7.24 -11.59 4.36
CA THR A 206 7.83 -11.42 3.02
C THR A 206 6.88 -10.79 1.99
N GLU A 207 5.56 -11.05 2.07
CA GLU A 207 4.61 -10.50 1.11
C GLU A 207 4.42 -8.99 1.32
N ILE A 208 4.20 -8.55 2.56
CA ILE A 208 4.03 -7.12 2.89
C ILE A 208 5.35 -6.36 2.81
N ARG A 209 6.48 -7.04 3.06
CA ARG A 209 7.83 -6.50 2.82
C ARG A 209 8.04 -6.18 1.35
N GLY A 210 7.76 -7.14 0.47
CA GLY A 210 7.85 -6.90 -0.97
C GLY A 210 6.92 -5.76 -1.43
N LEU A 211 5.72 -5.65 -0.85
CA LEU A 211 4.82 -4.51 -1.12
C LEU A 211 5.45 -3.18 -0.68
N ALA A 212 6.05 -3.12 0.51
CA ALA A 212 6.68 -1.91 1.03
C ALA A 212 7.84 -1.43 0.15
N ILE A 213 8.64 -2.37 -0.37
CA ILE A 213 9.73 -2.09 -1.31
C ILE A 213 9.20 -1.53 -2.64
N ASP A 214 8.18 -2.15 -3.24
CA ASP A 214 7.61 -1.66 -4.51
C ASP A 214 7.00 -0.27 -4.38
N VAL A 215 6.35 0.00 -3.24
CA VAL A 215 5.82 1.32 -2.90
C VAL A 215 6.95 2.34 -2.71
N LEU A 216 8.01 1.99 -1.97
CA LEU A 216 9.16 2.87 -1.75
C LEU A 216 9.80 3.30 -3.08
N ARG A 217 9.99 2.38 -4.04
CA ARG A 217 10.55 2.70 -5.35
C ARG A 217 9.74 3.78 -6.07
N GLN A 218 8.42 3.62 -6.15
CA GLN A 218 7.55 4.61 -6.80
C GLN A 218 7.48 5.93 -6.02
N LEU A 219 7.59 5.90 -4.68
CA LEU A 219 7.65 7.12 -3.87
C LEU A 219 8.98 7.86 -4.04
N ARG A 220 10.10 7.16 -4.23
CA ARG A 220 11.40 7.79 -4.55
C ARG A 220 11.37 8.49 -5.90
N GLU A 221 10.60 8.01 -6.86
CA GLU A 221 10.38 8.69 -8.14
C GLU A 221 9.51 9.95 -7.97
N ALA A 222 8.41 9.85 -7.21
CA ALA A 222 7.48 10.96 -7.04
C ALA A 222 7.96 12.08 -6.09
N ALA A 223 8.76 11.74 -5.07
CA ALA A 223 9.28 12.71 -4.10
C ALA A 223 10.69 12.32 -3.60
N PRO A 224 11.73 12.41 -4.45
CA PRO A 224 13.08 11.92 -4.13
C PRO A 224 13.64 12.47 -2.82
N ALA A 225 13.48 13.77 -2.57
CA ALA A 225 13.99 14.45 -1.38
C ALA A 225 13.32 14.00 -0.07
N VAL A 226 12.17 13.32 -0.16
CA VAL A 226 11.40 12.84 1.00
C VAL A 226 11.68 11.37 1.31
N PHE A 227 12.16 10.57 0.34
CA PHE A 227 12.28 9.10 0.48
C PHE A 227 13.67 8.53 0.15
N SER A 228 14.60 9.32 -0.39
CA SER A 228 15.93 8.81 -0.78
C SER A 228 16.86 8.50 0.39
N ASP A 229 16.48 8.85 1.62
CA ASP A 229 17.18 8.42 2.83
C ASP A 229 16.94 6.94 3.17
N PHE A 230 15.96 6.29 2.53
CA PHE A 230 15.81 4.84 2.59
C PHE A 230 16.74 4.16 1.59
N GLU A 231 17.69 3.40 2.12
CA GLU A 231 18.59 2.54 1.35
C GLU A 231 18.00 1.14 1.24
N ILE A 232 17.84 0.64 0.02
CA ILE A 232 17.37 -0.72 -0.25
C ILE A 232 18.56 -1.67 -0.22
N ALA A 233 18.47 -2.73 0.58
CA ALA A 233 19.48 -3.79 0.66
C ALA A 233 18.85 -5.15 0.38
N THR A 234 19.64 -6.05 -0.21
CA THR A 234 19.24 -7.43 -0.50
C THR A 234 19.81 -8.36 0.56
N LEU A 235 18.95 -9.20 1.15
CA LEU A 235 19.32 -10.23 2.12
C LEU A 235 19.87 -11.48 1.41
N GLU A 236 20.43 -12.41 2.19
CA GLU A 236 21.00 -13.67 1.65
C GLU A 236 19.97 -14.54 0.92
N ASP A 237 18.69 -14.46 1.32
CA ASP A 237 17.57 -15.16 0.67
C ASP A 237 17.08 -14.49 -0.62
N GLY A 238 17.73 -13.40 -1.05
CA GLY A 238 17.38 -12.62 -2.23
C GLY A 238 16.22 -11.64 -2.03
N SER A 239 15.58 -11.62 -0.86
CA SER A 239 14.54 -10.65 -0.55
C SER A 239 15.14 -9.29 -0.17
N GLU A 240 14.34 -8.23 -0.31
CA GLU A 240 14.81 -6.86 -0.11
C GLU A 240 14.22 -6.24 1.16
N ILE A 241 15.04 -5.42 1.83
CA ILE A 241 14.68 -4.56 2.96
C ILE A 241 15.03 -3.12 2.64
N ALA A 242 14.51 -2.17 3.41
CA ALA A 242 14.90 -0.77 3.34
C ALA A 242 15.18 -0.21 4.73
N VAL A 243 16.27 0.54 4.88
CA VAL A 243 16.71 1.13 6.15
C VAL A 243 16.91 2.62 5.97
N SER A 244 16.49 3.41 6.96
CA SER A 244 16.71 4.86 6.99
C SER A 244 17.25 5.29 8.36
N PRO A 245 18.22 6.22 8.42
CA PRO A 245 18.68 6.78 9.70
C PRO A 245 17.65 7.70 10.36
N TYR A 246 16.58 8.09 9.65
CA TYR A 246 15.55 9.03 10.11
C TYR A 246 14.23 8.34 10.46
N VAL A 247 14.21 7.00 10.55
CA VAL A 247 13.07 6.24 11.05
C VAL A 247 13.53 5.39 12.21
N LEU A 248 13.07 5.75 13.41
CA LEU A 248 13.52 5.18 14.68
C LEU A 248 12.64 4.02 15.17
N GLU A 249 11.52 3.77 14.49
CA GLU A 249 10.58 2.69 14.82
C GLU A 249 10.36 1.82 13.58
N GLY A 250 10.92 0.61 13.61
CA GLY A 250 10.86 -0.43 12.58
C GLY A 250 11.24 -1.78 13.16
#